data_AF-A0A524BH12-F1
#
_entry.id   AF-A0A524BH12-F1
#
_cell.length_a   1.000
_cell.length_b   1.000
_cell.length_c   1.000
_cell.angle_alpha   90.00
_cell.angle_beta   90.00
_cell.angle_gamma   90.00
#
_symmetry.space_group_name_H-M   'P 1'
#
loop_
_entity.id
_entity.type
_entity.pdbx_description
1 polymer ?
#
loop_
_entity_poly.entity_id
_entity_poly.type
_entity_poly.pdbx_seq_one_letter_code
_entity_poly.pdbx_strand_id
1 'polypeptide(L)'
;MLTGVNFKSLTDNEICLAATDGHRLSIYSYESEDKIEECTIPAKVLQELTKIIKSSSDFQLTTSDTIAIIHSDNIVVAFRTLVGQYPSYWSLIPKQFSRDCCISRKELIETIERVNPMADAKENIVKLSFIPDEQKLELTTENKEVGSAVDTISCDFSGEPIVVCLKAKYALEALKSLSGEHVQIKINEALTPLIISQLGGINNLRLLMPIQLRN
;
A
#
# COMPACT_ATOMS: atom_id res chain seq x y z
N MET A 1 -0.56 -10.16 -15.64
CA MET A 1 0.13 -8.87 -15.39
C MET A 1 0.12 -8.48 -13.91
N LEU A 2 -1.03 -8.43 -13.24
CA LEU A 2 -1.17 -8.07 -11.82
C LEU A 2 -0.53 -9.06 -10.80
N THR A 3 0.15 -10.09 -11.29
CA THR A 3 0.89 -11.07 -10.49
C THR A 3 2.38 -10.71 -10.36
N GLY A 4 2.73 -9.48 -10.72
CA GLY A 4 4.09 -8.97 -10.73
C GLY A 4 4.16 -7.53 -10.24
N VAL A 5 5.38 -7.01 -10.18
CA VAL A 5 5.68 -5.62 -9.85
C VAL A 5 6.19 -4.96 -11.12
N ASN A 6 5.58 -3.84 -11.49
CA ASN A 6 6.00 -2.99 -12.59
C ASN A 6 7.18 -2.14 -12.16
N PHE A 7 8.22 -2.08 -12.98
CA PHE A 7 9.40 -1.25 -12.82
C PHE A 7 9.46 -0.29 -14.00
N LYS A 8 9.72 0.99 -13.76
CA LYS A 8 9.96 1.98 -14.83
C LYS A 8 10.72 3.19 -14.32
N SER A 9 11.48 3.84 -15.19
CA SER A 9 11.95 5.21 -14.95
C SER A 9 10.78 6.20 -15.10
N LEU A 10 10.54 7.05 -14.10
CA LEU A 10 9.55 8.14 -14.18
C LEU A 10 10.14 9.42 -14.78
N THR A 11 11.39 9.68 -14.43
CA THR A 11 12.21 10.77 -14.95
C THR A 11 13.61 10.23 -15.23
N ASP A 12 14.53 11.09 -15.70
CA ASP A 12 15.93 10.69 -15.87
C ASP A 12 16.63 10.30 -14.56
N ASN A 13 16.09 10.71 -13.39
CA ASN A 13 16.72 10.52 -12.08
C ASN A 13 15.81 9.78 -11.07
N GLU A 14 14.73 9.11 -11.51
CA GLU A 14 13.81 8.44 -10.61
C GLU A 14 13.31 7.12 -11.19
N ILE A 15 13.46 6.04 -10.41
CA ILE A 15 12.87 4.74 -10.69
C ILE A 15 11.65 4.54 -9.80
N CYS A 16 10.58 4.00 -10.39
CA CYS A 16 9.34 3.69 -9.72
C CYS A 16 8.96 2.22 -9.88
N LEU A 17 8.52 1.66 -8.75
CA LEU A 17 7.98 0.32 -8.63
C LEU A 17 6.51 0.42 -8.25
N ALA A 18 5.67 -0.36 -8.92
CA ALA A 18 4.24 -0.41 -8.61
C ALA A 18 3.70 -1.85 -8.60
N ALA A 19 2.90 -2.18 -7.59
CA ALA A 19 2.23 -3.47 -7.44
C ALA A 19 0.74 -3.24 -7.15
N THR A 20 -0.16 -3.89 -7.88
CA THR A 20 -1.60 -3.80 -7.64
C THR A 20 -2.31 -5.10 -7.99
N ASP A 21 -3.38 -5.39 -7.26
CA ASP A 21 -4.32 -6.49 -7.51
C ASP A 21 -5.70 -5.99 -7.98
N GLY A 22 -5.82 -4.70 -8.29
CA GLY A 22 -7.07 -4.02 -8.66
C GLY A 22 -7.87 -3.45 -7.50
N HIS A 23 -7.64 -3.89 -6.26
CA HIS A 23 -8.30 -3.36 -5.06
C HIS A 23 -7.40 -2.49 -4.20
N ARG A 24 -6.09 -2.66 -4.35
CA ARG A 24 -5.06 -1.87 -3.68
C ARG A 24 -3.87 -1.68 -4.59
N LEU A 25 -3.07 -0.67 -4.28
CA LEU A 25 -1.89 -0.30 -5.03
C LEU A 25 -0.78 0.11 -4.06
N SER A 26 0.41 -0.40 -4.28
CA SER A 26 1.64 0.02 -3.61
C SER A 26 2.54 0.67 -4.63
N ILE A 27 3.01 1.88 -4.33
CA ILE A 27 4.04 2.56 -5.11
C ILE A 27 5.25 2.80 -4.21
N TYR A 28 6.42 2.56 -4.79
CA TYR A 28 7.70 2.94 -4.21
C TYR A 28 8.54 3.61 -5.30
N SER A 29 9.08 4.80 -5.03
CA SER A 29 10.04 5.46 -5.90
C SER A 29 11.28 5.90 -5.13
N TYR A 30 12.40 5.93 -5.83
CA TYR A 30 13.69 6.35 -5.30
C TYR A 30 14.52 7.03 -6.39
N GLU A 31 15.40 7.92 -5.96
CA GLU A 31 16.34 8.60 -6.84
C GLU A 31 17.39 7.62 -7.36
N SER A 32 17.60 7.60 -8.67
CA SER A 32 18.59 6.76 -9.33
C SER A 32 18.89 7.34 -10.70
N GLU A 33 20.18 7.36 -11.07
CA GLU A 33 20.63 7.73 -12.42
C GLU A 33 20.48 6.55 -13.41
N ASP A 34 20.10 5.37 -12.93
CA ASP A 34 19.88 4.21 -13.78
C ASP A 34 18.61 4.38 -14.63
N LYS A 35 18.72 3.96 -15.89
CA LYS A 35 17.59 3.93 -16.82
C LYS A 35 17.10 2.51 -17.00
N ILE A 36 15.82 2.30 -16.71
CA ILE A 36 15.16 1.01 -16.91
C ILE A 36 13.97 1.18 -17.85
N GLU A 37 13.93 0.35 -18.88
CA GLU A 37 12.74 0.23 -19.72
C GLU A 37 11.60 -0.38 -18.90
N GLU A 38 10.37 0.08 -19.17
CA GLU A 38 9.22 -0.40 -18.42
C GLU A 38 9.06 -1.92 -18.56
N CYS A 39 9.12 -2.63 -17.44
CA CYS A 39 8.95 -4.08 -17.42
C CYS A 39 8.14 -4.51 -16.20
N THR A 40 7.50 -5.68 -16.28
CA THR A 40 6.77 -6.26 -15.14
C THR A 40 7.44 -7.56 -14.72
N ILE A 41 8.02 -7.57 -13.52
CA ILE A 41 8.72 -8.72 -12.96
C ILE A 41 7.72 -9.57 -12.15
N PRO A 42 7.61 -10.89 -12.38
CA PRO A 42 6.73 -11.75 -11.59
C PRO A 42 7.05 -11.69 -10.08
N ALA A 43 6.03 -11.60 -9.23
CA ALA A 43 6.24 -11.45 -7.78
C ALA A 43 7.00 -12.64 -7.16
N LYS A 44 6.76 -13.86 -7.68
CA LYS A 44 7.50 -15.06 -7.27
C LYS A 44 9.00 -14.94 -7.52
N VAL A 45 9.39 -14.33 -8.64
CA VAL A 45 10.81 -14.11 -8.97
C VAL A 45 11.41 -13.16 -7.95
N LEU A 46 10.75 -12.03 -7.66
CA LEU A 46 11.22 -11.08 -6.65
C LEU A 46 11.36 -11.71 -5.26
N GLN A 47 10.41 -12.56 -4.87
CA GLN A 47 10.48 -13.30 -3.61
C GLN A 47 11.70 -14.23 -3.55
N GLU A 48 12.02 -14.94 -4.62
CA GLU A 48 13.24 -15.76 -4.66
C GLU A 48 14.51 -14.90 -4.69
N LEU A 49 14.51 -13.80 -5.43
CA LEU A 49 15.65 -12.87 -5.50
C LEU A 49 16.00 -12.30 -4.12
N THR A 50 15.01 -11.95 -3.30
CA THR A 50 15.26 -11.46 -1.92
C THR A 50 15.94 -12.47 -1.01
N LYS A 51 15.91 -13.78 -1.35
CA LYS A 51 16.61 -14.83 -0.60
C LYS A 51 18.04 -15.06 -1.11
N ILE A 52 18.28 -14.74 -2.39
CA ILE A 52 19.53 -15.01 -3.10
C ILE A 52 20.47 -13.80 -3.00
N ILE A 53 19.93 -12.61 -3.28
CA ILE A 53 20.67 -11.36 -3.25
C ILE A 53 20.68 -10.86 -1.81
N LYS A 54 21.87 -10.77 -1.22
CA LYS A 54 22.01 -10.19 0.11
C LYS A 54 21.66 -8.71 0.04
N SER A 55 21.02 -8.19 1.08
CA SER A 55 20.56 -6.80 1.17
C SER A 55 21.69 -5.75 1.10
N SER A 56 22.96 -6.15 1.15
CA SER A 56 24.13 -5.28 1.04
C SER A 56 24.90 -5.44 -0.28
N SER A 57 24.45 -6.29 -1.19
CA SER A 57 25.12 -6.50 -2.48
C SER A 57 24.53 -5.56 -3.52
N ASP A 58 25.39 -4.85 -4.24
CA ASP A 58 24.99 -4.15 -5.45
C ASP A 58 24.52 -5.17 -6.50
N PHE A 59 23.57 -4.76 -7.33
CA PHE A 59 23.13 -5.56 -8.46
C PHE A 59 22.86 -4.69 -9.67
N GLN A 60 23.10 -5.25 -10.85
CA GLN A 60 22.73 -4.65 -12.12
C GLN A 60 21.51 -5.39 -12.67
N LEU A 61 20.48 -4.64 -13.02
CA LEU A 61 19.28 -5.15 -13.68
C LEU A 61 19.30 -4.73 -15.15
N THR A 62 19.41 -5.71 -16.05
CA THR A 62 19.24 -5.52 -17.49
C THR A 62 17.89 -6.07 -17.91
N THR A 63 17.13 -5.28 -18.67
CA THR A 63 15.79 -5.65 -19.12
C THR A 63 15.72 -5.70 -20.65
N SER A 64 14.82 -6.54 -21.13
CA SER A 64 14.36 -6.62 -22.51
C SER A 64 12.86 -6.95 -22.49
N ASP A 65 12.18 -6.88 -23.64
CA ASP A 65 10.72 -7.10 -23.74
C ASP A 65 10.21 -8.36 -23.02
N THR A 66 10.99 -9.45 -23.02
CA THR A 66 10.54 -10.76 -22.54
C THR A 66 11.42 -11.37 -21.46
N ILE A 67 12.61 -10.82 -21.23
CA ILE A 67 13.61 -11.36 -20.31
C ILE A 67 14.24 -10.22 -19.53
N ALA A 68 14.42 -10.44 -18.23
CA ALA A 68 15.28 -9.61 -17.40
C ALA A 68 16.39 -10.47 -16.79
N ILE A 69 17.55 -9.86 -16.62
CA ILE A 69 18.75 -10.49 -16.09
C ILE A 69 19.25 -9.62 -14.93
N ILE A 70 19.51 -10.27 -13.80
CA ILE A 70 20.14 -9.64 -12.65
C ILE A 70 21.54 -10.22 -12.48
N HIS A 71 22.51 -9.32 -12.39
CA HIS A 71 23.90 -9.62 -12.05
C HIS A 71 24.18 -9.08 -10.65
N SER A 72 24.65 -9.93 -9.74
CA SER A 72 25.09 -9.50 -8.40
C SER A 72 26.23 -10.40 -7.94
N ASP A 73 27.39 -9.82 -7.64
CA ASP A 73 28.62 -10.54 -7.31
C ASP A 73 28.92 -11.68 -8.32
N ASN A 74 28.84 -12.94 -7.88
CA ASN A 74 29.08 -14.14 -8.69
C ASN A 74 27.77 -14.82 -9.14
N ILE A 75 26.63 -14.15 -9.00
CA ILE A 75 25.30 -14.68 -9.26
C ILE A 75 24.72 -13.99 -10.50
N VAL A 76 24.25 -14.80 -11.45
CA VAL A 76 23.49 -14.34 -12.61
C VAL A 76 22.14 -15.05 -12.60
N VAL A 77 21.06 -14.28 -12.55
CA VAL A 77 19.69 -14.79 -12.58
C VAL A 77 18.97 -14.22 -13.79
N ALA A 78 18.55 -15.09 -14.70
CA ALA A 78 17.75 -14.72 -15.86
C ALA A 78 16.32 -15.28 -15.70
N PHE A 79 15.32 -14.46 -15.98
CA PHE A 79 13.91 -14.84 -15.87
C PHE A 79 13.04 -14.13 -16.89
N ARG A 80 11.86 -14.69 -17.17
CA ARG A 80 10.88 -14.08 -18.06
C ARG A 80 10.10 -12.97 -17.36
N THR A 81 9.92 -11.85 -18.05
CA THR A 81 9.01 -10.76 -17.65
C THR A 81 7.56 -11.12 -18.00
N LEU A 82 6.61 -10.45 -17.37
CA LEU A 82 5.19 -10.55 -17.75
C LEU A 82 4.91 -9.64 -18.93
N VAL A 83 4.28 -10.20 -19.97
CA VAL A 83 3.93 -9.47 -21.20
C VAL A 83 2.59 -8.74 -21.05
N GLY A 84 2.54 -7.53 -21.60
CA GLY A 84 1.35 -6.69 -21.72
C GLY A 84 1.51 -5.33 -21.00
N GLN A 85 0.52 -4.45 -21.19
CA GLN A 85 0.53 -3.12 -20.60
C GLN A 85 0.07 -3.14 -19.13
N TYR A 86 0.91 -2.68 -18.21
CA TYR A 86 0.54 -2.51 -16.82
C TYR A 86 -0.49 -1.37 -16.67
N PRO A 87 -1.48 -1.47 -15.75
CA PRO A 87 -2.50 -0.43 -15.63
C PRO A 87 -1.92 0.95 -15.35
N SER A 88 -2.51 1.98 -15.97
CA SER A 88 -2.21 3.37 -15.62
C SER A 88 -2.77 3.68 -14.22
N TYR A 89 -1.92 3.60 -13.21
CA TYR A 89 -2.30 3.79 -11.81
C TYR A 89 -2.20 5.24 -11.32
N TRP A 90 -1.47 6.11 -12.03
CA TRP A 90 -1.32 7.53 -11.66
C TRP A 90 -2.64 8.29 -11.65
N SER A 91 -3.59 7.92 -12.52
CA SER A 91 -4.92 8.51 -12.56
C SER A 91 -5.79 8.15 -11.35
N LEU A 92 -5.40 7.14 -10.56
CA LEU A 92 -6.12 6.73 -9.35
C LEU A 92 -5.71 7.54 -8.12
N ILE A 93 -4.59 8.28 -8.18
CA ILE A 93 -4.04 9.03 -7.06
C ILE A 93 -4.55 10.47 -7.12
N PRO A 94 -5.40 10.91 -6.17
CA PRO A 94 -5.84 12.29 -6.13
C PRO A 94 -4.65 13.24 -5.93
N LYS A 95 -4.69 14.40 -6.61
CA LYS A 95 -3.67 15.45 -6.46
C LYS A 95 -3.91 16.35 -5.25
N GLN A 96 -5.12 16.35 -4.72
CA GLN A 96 -5.55 17.15 -3.59
C GLN A 96 -6.36 16.27 -2.65
N PHE A 97 -6.26 16.57 -1.36
CA PHE A 97 -6.96 15.87 -0.30
C PHE A 97 -7.69 16.89 0.58
N SER A 98 -8.97 16.66 0.83
CA SER A 98 -9.78 17.49 1.73
C SER A 98 -9.65 17.07 3.19
N ARG A 99 -9.13 15.87 3.45
CA ARG A 99 -8.92 15.33 4.80
C ARG A 99 -7.54 14.70 4.94
N ASP A 100 -6.93 14.94 6.09
CA ASP A 100 -5.60 14.48 6.43
C ASP A 100 -5.59 14.01 7.90
N CYS A 101 -4.96 12.87 8.16
CA CYS A 101 -4.86 12.27 9.48
C CYS A 101 -3.43 11.81 9.74
N CYS A 102 -2.78 12.35 10.76
CA CYS A 102 -1.52 11.85 11.29
C CYS A 102 -1.78 10.98 12.53
N ILE A 103 -1.26 9.75 12.52
CA ILE A 103 -1.54 8.78 13.57
C ILE A 103 -0.36 7.85 13.84
N SER A 104 -0.23 7.39 15.08
CA SER A 104 0.73 6.36 15.46
C SER A 104 0.49 5.08 14.65
N ARG A 105 1.50 4.68 13.87
CA ARG A 105 1.45 3.49 13.03
C ARG A 105 1.27 2.23 13.87
N LYS A 106 2.00 2.17 14.99
CA LYS A 106 1.98 1.02 15.90
C LYS A 106 0.61 0.86 16.56
N GLU A 107 0.08 1.95 17.11
CA GLU A 107 -1.25 1.91 17.76
C GLU A 107 -2.35 1.55 16.77
N LEU A 108 -2.31 2.09 15.54
CA LEU A 108 -3.28 1.74 14.52
C LEU A 108 -3.22 0.25 14.14
N ILE A 109 -2.02 -0.33 13.98
CA ILE A 109 -1.85 -1.77 13.72
C ILE A 109 -2.45 -2.58 14.87
N GLU A 110 -2.04 -2.29 16.11
CA GLU A 110 -2.50 -3.03 17.29
C GLU A 110 -4.01 -2.92 17.47
N THR A 111 -4.59 -1.75 17.20
CA THR A 111 -6.03 -1.52 17.31
C THR A 111 -6.81 -2.31 16.26
N ILE A 112 -6.35 -2.31 15.00
CA ILE A 112 -6.96 -3.16 13.97
C ILE A 112 -6.85 -4.64 14.36
N GLU A 113 -5.70 -5.09 14.88
CA GLU A 113 -5.51 -6.47 15.33
C GLU A 113 -6.39 -6.85 16.53
N ARG A 114 -6.73 -5.90 17.41
CA ARG A 114 -7.65 -6.13 18.54
C ARG A 114 -9.11 -6.25 18.10
N VAL A 115 -9.58 -5.41 17.17
CA VAL A 115 -10.99 -5.43 16.72
C VAL A 115 -11.26 -6.51 15.67
N ASN A 116 -10.31 -6.78 14.77
CA ASN A 116 -10.50 -7.67 13.63
C ASN A 116 -10.98 -9.11 13.94
N PRO A 117 -10.66 -9.75 15.09
CA PRO A 117 -11.23 -11.06 15.44
C PRO A 117 -12.75 -11.07 15.54
N MET A 118 -13.39 -9.93 15.79
CA MET A 118 -14.85 -9.79 15.84
C MET A 118 -15.46 -9.43 14.48
N ALA A 119 -14.66 -9.26 13.42
CA ALA A 119 -15.18 -9.05 12.07
C ALA A 119 -15.77 -10.35 11.50
N ASP A 120 -16.73 -10.23 10.59
CA ASP A 120 -17.15 -11.36 9.76
C ASP A 120 -15.93 -11.98 9.05
N ALA A 121 -15.71 -13.29 9.21
CA ALA A 121 -14.51 -13.96 8.70
C ALA A 121 -14.42 -13.95 7.17
N LYS A 122 -15.56 -13.87 6.48
CA LYS A 122 -15.65 -13.81 5.02
C LYS A 122 -15.40 -12.38 4.53
N GLU A 123 -15.96 -11.38 5.22
CA GLU A 123 -15.87 -10.00 4.78
C GLU A 123 -14.62 -9.27 5.31
N ASN A 124 -14.16 -9.55 6.53
CA ASN A 124 -12.96 -8.95 7.13
C ASN A 124 -12.96 -7.41 7.00
N ILE A 125 -14.10 -6.76 7.28
CA ILE A 125 -14.26 -5.31 7.13
C ILE A 125 -14.03 -4.62 8.47
N VAL A 126 -13.26 -3.54 8.44
CA VAL A 126 -13.13 -2.59 9.54
C VAL A 126 -13.67 -1.23 9.09
N LYS A 127 -14.53 -0.64 9.92
CA LYS A 127 -15.09 0.71 9.76
C LYS A 127 -14.23 1.69 10.54
N LEU A 128 -13.76 2.73 9.87
CA LEU A 128 -12.95 3.81 10.39
C LEU A 128 -13.83 5.07 10.46
N SER A 129 -14.16 5.52 11.66
CA SER A 129 -14.91 6.77 11.89
C SER A 129 -13.96 7.85 12.39
N PHE A 130 -13.70 8.87 11.58
CA PHE A 130 -12.86 10.00 11.95
C PHE A 130 -13.72 11.06 12.64
N ILE A 131 -13.34 11.44 13.87
CA ILE A 131 -14.10 12.34 14.76
C ILE A 131 -13.23 13.58 15.04
N PRO A 132 -13.30 14.63 14.21
CA PRO A 132 -12.42 15.80 14.28
C PRO A 132 -12.50 16.55 15.61
N ASP A 133 -13.71 16.75 16.13
CA ASP A 133 -13.95 17.50 17.36
C ASP A 133 -13.28 16.88 18.59
N GLU A 134 -13.05 15.57 18.56
CA GLU A 134 -12.38 14.82 19.63
C GLU A 134 -10.93 14.45 19.31
N GLN A 135 -10.46 14.71 18.09
CA GLN A 135 -9.15 14.26 17.58
C GLN A 135 -8.95 12.74 17.76
N LYS A 136 -9.97 11.98 17.35
CA LYS A 136 -10.01 10.52 17.50
C LYS A 136 -10.40 9.82 16.20
N LEU A 137 -9.87 8.62 16.06
CA LEU A 137 -10.28 7.63 15.08
C LEU A 137 -10.89 6.43 15.83
N GLU A 138 -12.17 6.16 15.58
CA GLU A 138 -12.86 4.98 16.08
C GLU A 138 -12.80 3.87 15.03
N LEU A 139 -12.46 2.66 15.47
CA LEU A 139 -12.46 1.46 14.66
C LEU A 139 -13.58 0.54 15.15
N THR A 140 -14.48 0.18 14.24
CA THR A 140 -15.56 -0.78 14.51
C THR A 140 -15.47 -1.98 13.58
N THR A 141 -15.75 -3.16 14.12
CA THR A 141 -16.01 -4.37 13.34
C THR A 141 -17.30 -5.01 13.83
N GLU A 142 -18.05 -5.61 12.91
CA GLU A 142 -19.34 -6.24 13.18
C GLU A 142 -19.36 -7.66 12.62
N ASN A 143 -19.99 -8.56 13.37
CA ASN A 143 -20.36 -9.90 12.95
C ASN A 143 -21.73 -10.26 13.55
N LYS A 144 -22.67 -10.73 12.72
CA LYS A 144 -24.03 -11.05 13.14
C LYS A 144 -24.11 -12.16 14.20
N GLU A 145 -23.13 -13.05 14.23
CA GLU A 145 -23.11 -14.22 15.14
C GLU A 145 -22.31 -13.95 16.41
N VAL A 146 -21.26 -13.14 16.33
CA VAL A 146 -20.28 -12.95 17.41
C VAL A 146 -20.44 -11.60 18.12
N GLY A 147 -21.09 -10.62 17.49
CA GLY A 147 -21.30 -9.26 18.03
C GLY A 147 -20.40 -8.22 17.36
N SER A 148 -20.07 -7.16 18.08
CA SER A 148 -19.25 -6.05 17.57
C SER A 148 -18.07 -5.74 18.48
N ALA A 149 -16.95 -5.33 17.91
CA ALA A 149 -15.86 -4.68 18.63
C ALA A 149 -15.75 -3.22 18.24
N VAL A 150 -15.46 -2.38 19.24
CA VAL A 150 -15.19 -0.96 19.07
C VAL A 150 -13.93 -0.62 19.86
N ASP A 151 -13.03 0.12 19.25
CA ASP A 151 -11.85 0.66 19.90
C ASP A 151 -11.55 2.05 19.34
N THR A 152 -10.85 2.88 20.09
CA THR A 152 -10.62 4.28 19.73
C THR A 152 -9.18 4.67 20.00
N ILE A 153 -8.59 5.40 19.05
CA ILE A 153 -7.21 5.87 19.10
C ILE A 153 -7.16 7.37 18.85
N SER A 154 -6.19 8.03 19.48
CA SER A 154 -5.98 9.46 19.28
C SER A 154 -5.28 9.69 17.94
N CYS A 155 -5.67 10.73 17.22
CA CYS A 155 -5.05 11.10 15.95
C CYS A 155 -5.14 12.60 15.73
N ASP A 156 -4.15 13.17 15.03
CA ASP A 156 -4.24 14.55 14.54
C ASP A 156 -5.00 14.54 13.21
N PHE A 157 -6.26 14.99 13.23
CA PHE A 157 -7.16 14.96 12.08
C PHE A 157 -7.60 16.36 11.65
N SER A 158 -7.45 16.63 10.36
CA SER A 158 -7.89 17.85 9.70
C SER A 158 -8.92 17.53 8.62
N GLY A 159 -10.07 18.22 8.66
CA GLY A 159 -11.15 18.12 7.69
C GLY A 159 -12.49 17.73 8.33
N GLU A 160 -13.51 17.54 7.48
CA GLU A 160 -14.85 17.18 7.92
C GLU A 160 -14.94 15.72 8.41
N PRO A 161 -15.86 15.39 9.34
CA PRO A 161 -16.09 14.01 9.77
C PRO A 161 -16.34 13.07 8.58
N ILE A 162 -15.84 11.85 8.65
CA ILE A 162 -16.02 10.85 7.61
C ILE A 162 -15.97 9.42 8.17
N VAL A 163 -16.74 8.54 7.55
CA VAL A 163 -16.73 7.11 7.83
C VAL A 163 -16.29 6.36 6.58
N VAL A 164 -15.31 5.46 6.74
CA VAL A 164 -14.70 4.69 5.65
C VAL A 164 -14.65 3.23 6.05
N CYS A 165 -14.98 2.32 5.13
CA CYS A 165 -14.86 0.89 5.39
C CYS A 165 -13.75 0.29 4.52
N LEU A 166 -12.86 -0.50 5.13
CA LEU A 166 -11.72 -1.13 4.46
C LEU A 166 -11.67 -2.63 4.77
N LYS A 167 -11.04 -3.43 3.91
CA LYS A 167 -10.63 -4.79 4.30
C LYS A 167 -9.50 -4.64 5.34
N ALA A 168 -9.70 -5.16 6.55
CA ALA A 168 -8.73 -5.01 7.65
C ALA A 168 -7.38 -5.65 7.29
N LYS A 169 -7.41 -6.81 6.61
CA LYS A 169 -6.20 -7.44 6.04
C LYS A 169 -5.40 -6.49 5.15
N TYR A 170 -6.05 -5.73 4.28
CA TYR A 170 -5.34 -4.81 3.37
C TYR A 170 -4.76 -3.61 4.12
N ALA A 171 -5.49 -3.08 5.10
CA ALA A 171 -4.99 -2.02 5.97
C ALA A 171 -3.76 -2.48 6.76
N LEU A 172 -3.80 -3.68 7.36
CA LEU A 172 -2.68 -4.26 8.10
C LEU A 172 -1.46 -4.50 7.21
N GLU A 173 -1.64 -5.09 6.02
CA GLU A 173 -0.52 -5.31 5.08
C GLU A 173 0.10 -3.98 4.62
N ALA A 174 -0.71 -2.95 4.35
CA ALA A 174 -0.21 -1.61 4.02
C ALA A 174 0.61 -1.02 5.18
N LEU A 175 0.06 -0.98 6.39
CA LEU A 175 0.71 -0.40 7.57
C LEU A 175 2.00 -1.14 7.97
N LYS A 176 2.02 -2.47 7.86
CA LYS A 176 3.21 -3.30 8.15
C LYS A 176 4.31 -3.14 7.11
N SER A 177 3.97 -2.74 5.88
CA SER A 177 4.95 -2.48 4.82
C SER A 177 5.63 -1.11 4.92
N LEU A 178 5.09 -0.21 5.75
CA LEU A 178 5.64 1.12 6.00
C LEU A 178 6.53 1.09 7.25
N SER A 179 7.61 1.87 7.24
CA SER A 179 8.46 2.12 8.41
C SER A 179 8.09 3.45 9.09
N GLY A 180 8.75 3.79 10.18
CA GLY A 180 8.49 5.03 10.93
C GLY A 180 7.47 4.86 12.06
N GLU A 181 7.37 5.88 12.91
CA GLU A 181 6.49 5.88 14.08
C GLU A 181 5.06 6.30 13.75
N HIS A 182 4.91 7.24 12.82
CA HIS A 182 3.63 7.82 12.41
C HIS A 182 3.38 7.58 10.92
N VAL A 183 2.10 7.46 10.56
CA VAL A 183 1.63 7.42 9.17
C VAL A 183 0.66 8.55 8.92
N GLN A 184 0.60 8.96 7.66
CA GLN A 184 -0.37 9.90 7.15
C GLN A 184 -1.46 9.16 6.38
N ILE A 185 -2.71 9.41 6.71
CA ILE A 185 -3.88 8.89 6.00
C ILE A 185 -4.57 10.07 5.33
N LYS A 186 -4.74 10.00 4.00
CA LYS A 186 -5.42 11.05 3.22
C LYS A 186 -6.62 10.49 2.48
N ILE A 187 -7.72 11.24 2.50
CA ILE A 187 -8.98 10.83 1.88
C ILE A 187 -9.81 12.05 1.43
N ASN A 188 -10.58 11.87 0.35
CA ASN A 188 -11.53 12.87 -0.13
C ASN A 188 -12.99 12.52 0.18
N GLU A 189 -13.43 11.31 -0.14
CA GLU A 189 -14.81 10.85 0.05
C GLU A 189 -14.84 9.38 0.48
N ALA A 190 -15.92 8.95 1.12
CA ALA A 190 -16.03 7.64 1.78
C ALA A 190 -15.78 6.44 0.85
N LEU A 191 -16.06 6.60 -0.45
CA LEU A 191 -15.89 5.56 -1.48
C LEU A 191 -14.76 5.85 -2.47
N THR A 192 -13.96 6.89 -2.23
CA THR A 192 -12.79 7.23 -3.06
C THR A 192 -11.51 6.63 -2.49
N PRO A 193 -10.46 6.43 -3.32
CA PRO A 193 -9.21 5.84 -2.85
C PRO A 193 -8.65 6.56 -1.61
N LEU A 194 -8.32 5.77 -0.59
CA LEU A 194 -7.64 6.22 0.61
C LEU A 194 -6.14 5.97 0.47
N ILE A 195 -5.32 6.96 0.81
CA ILE A 195 -3.86 6.84 0.77
C ILE A 195 -3.30 6.74 2.19
N ILE A 196 -2.38 5.80 2.39
CA ILE A 196 -1.55 5.65 3.59
C ILE A 196 -0.09 5.80 3.17
N SER A 197 0.64 6.72 3.79
CA SER A 197 2.07 6.93 3.54
C SER A 197 2.83 7.24 4.83
N GLN A 198 4.16 7.26 4.73
CA GLN A 198 5.01 7.80 5.80
C GLN A 198 4.88 9.32 5.83
N LEU A 199 5.23 9.93 6.97
CA LEU A 199 5.44 11.37 7.02
C LEU A 199 6.60 11.76 6.11
N GLY A 200 6.42 12.80 5.30
CA GLY A 200 7.50 13.39 4.50
C GLY A 200 7.58 12.95 3.04
N GLY A 201 6.64 12.16 2.50
CA GLY A 201 6.60 11.97 1.04
C GLY A 201 5.63 10.93 0.49
N ILE A 202 5.30 11.13 -0.80
CA ILE A 202 4.47 10.22 -1.62
C ILE A 202 5.29 9.09 -2.28
N ASN A 203 6.63 9.16 -2.18
CA ASN A 203 7.55 8.20 -2.78
C ASN A 203 7.36 6.78 -2.22
N ASN A 204 6.66 6.63 -1.10
CA ASN A 204 6.25 5.34 -0.56
C ASN A 204 4.80 5.41 -0.09
N LEU A 205 3.87 5.20 -1.02
CA LEU A 205 2.43 5.26 -0.76
C LEU A 205 1.74 3.92 -0.92
N ARG A 206 0.67 3.74 -0.15
CA ARG A 206 -0.28 2.62 -0.22
C ARG A 206 -1.65 3.19 -0.46
N LEU A 207 -2.28 2.79 -1.56
CA LEU A 207 -3.64 3.15 -1.92
C LEU A 207 -4.55 1.96 -1.66
N LEU A 208 -5.62 2.18 -0.90
CA LEU A 208 -6.64 1.20 -0.59
C LEU A 208 -7.99 1.68 -1.12
N MET A 209 -8.72 0.81 -1.81
CA MET A 209 -10.10 1.10 -2.20
C MET A 209 -11.05 0.84 -1.02
N PRO A 210 -11.87 1.82 -0.63
CA PRO A 210 -12.94 1.58 0.33
C PRO A 210 -14.01 0.64 -0.20
N ILE A 211 -14.74 0.05 0.73
CA ILE A 211 -15.83 -0.87 0.48
C ILE A 211 -17.14 -0.17 0.82
N GLN A 212 -18.12 -0.31 -0.05
CA GLN A 212 -19.47 0.09 0.28
C GLN A 212 -20.15 -1.02 1.09
N LEU A 213 -20.55 -0.72 2.31
CA LEU A 213 -21.44 -1.60 3.07
C LEU A 213 -22.79 -1.66 2.36
N ARG A 214 -23.27 -2.86 2.07
CA ARG A 214 -24.64 -3.06 1.59
C ARG A 214 -25.52 -3.21 2.83
N ASN A 215 -26.48 -2.29 2.98
CA ASN A 215 -27.56 -2.39 3.95
C ASN A 215 -28.43 -3.61 3.68
#